data_AF-A0A7Y4G0W8-F1
#
_entry.id   AF-A0A7Y4G0W8-F1
#
_cell.length_a   1.000
_cell.length_b   1.000
_cell.length_c   1.000
_cell.angle_alpha   90.00
_cell.angle_beta   90.00
_cell.angle_gamma   90.00
#
_symmetry.space_group_name_H-M   'P 1'
#
loop_
_entity.id
_entity.type
_entity.pdbx_description
1 polymer ?
#
loop_
_entity_poly.entity_id
_entity_poly.type
_entity_poly.pdbx_seq_one_letter_code
_entity_poly.pdbx_strand_id
1 'polypeptide(L)'
;MIIGVFSYDVAVFAEGKYGEFGDFFGGVLNPIFTFLTLFGLIVTIVIQRQELRLARREYEKTATALNTQAIEVTFFNVIDLHHKIADSLELDLSKIEKASKIELALTEFANYWLKKKTVNSFIGRPVFDEILEYLSSSDASPTIVVERYSTIQNEHNYILGHYFRNLYQALKLIDSHKKDIVTEKNKRKYASILRSQLSSKELALLFVNCLEGVSDSGQFKNLLIEYSMLEHLPIKKVSDDCYLLAGTICVDKAMLAQYRNKIDFSGLDFQKYYSGAFGKNTDIPYKLD
;
A
#
# COMPACT_ATOMS: atom_id res chain seq x y z
N MET A 1 20.88 -48.68 97.43
CA MET A 1 20.94 -49.16 96.03
C MET A 1 19.52 -49.37 95.50
N ILE A 2 18.67 -48.34 95.42
CA ILE A 2 17.32 -48.45 94.82
C ILE A 2 16.93 -47.14 94.09
N ILE A 3 17.41 -45.98 94.52
CA ILE A 3 17.06 -44.68 93.93
C ILE A 3 17.78 -44.39 92.59
N GLY A 4 18.96 -44.97 92.36
CA GLY A 4 19.74 -44.76 91.13
C GLY A 4 19.25 -45.53 89.89
N VAL A 5 18.42 -46.55 90.07
CA VAL A 5 17.89 -47.37 88.95
C VAL A 5 16.62 -46.74 88.38
N PHE A 6 15.75 -46.20 89.24
CA PHE A 6 14.51 -45.54 88.81
C PHE A 6 14.72 -44.23 88.03
N SER A 7 15.78 -43.46 88.30
CA SER A 7 16.07 -42.22 87.56
C SER A 7 16.63 -42.47 86.16
N TYR A 8 17.34 -43.58 85.94
CA TYR A 8 17.84 -43.97 84.62
C TYR A 8 16.70 -44.55 83.77
N ASP A 9 15.84 -45.37 84.36
CA ASP A 9 14.66 -45.90 83.67
C ASP A 9 13.66 -44.81 83.31
N VAL A 10 13.38 -43.83 84.17
CA VAL A 10 12.44 -42.73 83.82
C VAL A 10 13.01 -41.81 82.72
N ALA A 11 14.32 -41.58 82.67
CA ALA A 11 14.95 -40.80 81.60
C ALA A 11 14.92 -41.56 80.26
N VAL A 12 15.22 -42.87 80.26
CA VAL A 12 15.21 -43.73 79.05
C VAL A 12 13.79 -44.03 78.56
N PHE A 13 12.81 -44.20 79.46
CA PHE A 13 11.40 -44.38 79.09
C PHE A 13 10.72 -43.07 78.65
N ALA A 14 11.15 -41.91 79.15
CA ALA A 14 10.71 -40.61 78.65
C ALA A 14 11.29 -40.34 77.26
N GLU A 15 12.59 -40.53 77.06
CA GLU A 15 13.24 -40.38 75.75
C GLU A 15 12.68 -41.35 74.70
N GLY A 16 12.40 -42.61 75.06
CA GLY A 16 11.81 -43.60 74.16
C GLY A 16 10.38 -43.26 73.70
N LYS A 17 9.51 -42.78 74.61
CA LYS A 17 8.13 -42.39 74.26
C LYS A 17 8.03 -41.08 73.49
N TYR A 18 8.88 -40.10 73.80
CA TYR A 18 8.96 -38.87 73.00
C TYR A 18 9.66 -39.10 71.66
N GLY A 19 10.60 -40.05 71.60
CA GLY A 19 11.23 -40.53 70.37
C GLY A 19 10.24 -41.26 69.44
N GLU A 20 9.46 -42.23 69.95
CA GLU A 20 8.41 -42.91 69.17
C GLU A 20 7.30 -41.96 68.71
N PHE A 21 6.91 -40.99 69.54
CA PHE A 21 5.94 -39.96 69.15
C PHE A 21 6.53 -39.03 68.08
N GLY A 22 7.80 -38.65 68.21
CA GLY A 22 8.54 -37.90 67.20
C GLY A 22 8.72 -38.66 65.88
N ASP A 23 8.94 -39.98 65.93
CA ASP A 23 9.04 -40.86 64.76
C ASP A 23 7.69 -41.05 64.07
N PHE A 24 6.58 -41.14 64.81
CA PHE A 24 5.24 -41.20 64.22
C PHE A 24 4.83 -39.86 63.59
N PHE A 25 5.06 -38.76 64.30
CA PHE A 25 4.79 -37.42 63.77
C PHE A 25 5.69 -37.12 62.56
N GLY A 26 6.99 -37.38 62.66
CA GLY A 26 7.94 -37.20 61.57
C GLY A 26 7.67 -38.12 60.38
N GLY A 27 7.28 -39.37 60.63
CA GLY A 27 6.96 -40.37 59.61
C GLY A 27 5.67 -40.10 58.85
N VAL A 28 4.69 -39.41 59.45
CA VAL A 28 3.38 -39.12 58.83
C VAL A 28 3.29 -37.67 58.33
N LEU A 29 3.80 -36.67 59.07
CA LEU A 29 3.74 -35.26 58.65
C LEU A 29 4.62 -34.94 57.44
N ASN A 30 5.83 -35.51 57.36
CA ASN A 30 6.72 -35.23 56.22
C ASN A 30 6.10 -35.67 54.87
N PRO A 31 5.54 -36.89 54.75
CA PRO A 31 4.82 -37.28 53.53
C PRO A 31 3.61 -36.38 53.22
N ILE A 32 2.84 -35.96 54.23
CA ILE A 32 1.69 -35.07 54.04
C ILE A 32 2.13 -33.69 53.54
N PHE A 33 3.15 -33.07 54.16
CA PHE A 33 3.67 -31.79 53.70
C PHE A 33 4.31 -31.89 52.32
N THR A 34 5.00 -33.00 52.02
CA THR A 34 5.57 -33.25 50.69
C THR A 34 4.47 -33.39 49.64
N PHE A 35 3.38 -34.09 49.96
CA PHE A 35 2.21 -34.22 49.08
C PHE A 35 1.51 -32.87 48.86
N LEU A 36 1.31 -32.06 49.91
CA LEU A 36 0.77 -30.72 49.79
C LEU A 36 1.66 -29.79 48.97
N THR A 37 2.98 -29.92 49.09
CA THR A 37 3.96 -29.17 48.30
C THR A 37 3.88 -29.58 46.83
N LEU A 38 3.81 -30.88 46.53
CA LEU A 38 3.62 -31.40 45.18
C LEU A 38 2.30 -30.89 44.59
N PHE A 39 1.22 -30.91 45.37
CA PHE A 39 -0.09 -30.41 44.94
C PHE A 39 -0.04 -28.90 44.65
N GLY A 40 0.56 -28.11 45.54
CA GLY A 40 0.78 -26.68 45.32
C GLY A 40 1.61 -26.39 44.08
N LEU A 41 2.65 -27.19 43.81
CA LEU A 41 3.45 -27.10 42.59
C LEU A 41 2.61 -27.39 41.34
N ILE A 42 1.78 -28.44 41.36
CA ILE A 42 0.88 -28.78 40.23
C ILE A 42 -0.09 -27.63 39.97
N VAL A 43 -0.71 -27.08 41.01
CA VAL A 43 -1.61 -25.92 40.89
C VAL A 43 -0.87 -24.73 40.28
N THR A 44 0.35 -24.46 40.75
CA THR A 44 1.21 -23.38 40.21
C THR A 44 1.51 -23.60 38.73
N ILE A 45 1.87 -24.82 38.31
CA ILE A 45 2.12 -25.16 36.91
C ILE A 45 0.86 -24.96 36.04
N VAL A 46 -0.32 -25.33 36.56
CA VAL A 46 -1.59 -25.14 35.85
C VAL A 46 -1.89 -23.64 35.66
N ILE A 47 -1.73 -22.84 36.71
CA ILE A 47 -1.93 -21.39 36.65
C ILE A 47 -0.95 -20.74 35.67
N GLN A 48 0.34 -21.07 35.76
CA GLN A 48 1.37 -20.56 34.83
C GLN A 48 1.07 -20.94 33.37
N ARG A 49 0.58 -22.16 33.11
CA ARG A 49 0.15 -22.56 31.75
C ARG A 49 -1.03 -21.72 31.26
N GLN A 50 -1.97 -21.40 32.14
CA GLN A 50 -3.11 -20.55 31.79
C GLN A 50 -2.68 -19.10 31.51
N GLU A 51 -1.80 -18.54 32.34
CA GLU A 51 -1.22 -17.20 32.14
C GLU A 51 -0.44 -17.13 30.82
N LEU A 52 0.42 -18.11 30.52
CA LEU A 52 1.12 -18.18 29.24
C LEU A 52 0.16 -18.25 28.05
N ARG A 53 -0.95 -18.96 28.19
CA ARG A 53 -1.97 -19.04 27.13
C ARG A 53 -2.68 -17.69 26.92
N LEU A 54 -3.01 -16.99 27.99
CA LEU A 54 -3.61 -15.66 27.92
C LEU A 54 -2.62 -14.63 27.35
N ALA A 55 -1.36 -14.67 27.82
CA ALA A 55 -0.29 -13.83 27.32
C ALA A 55 -0.08 -14.04 25.81
N ARG A 56 0.01 -15.28 25.33
CA ARG A 56 0.13 -15.58 23.88
C ARG A 56 -1.02 -14.98 23.07
N ARG A 57 -2.26 -15.07 23.55
CA ARG A 57 -3.42 -14.47 22.88
C ARG A 57 -3.35 -12.95 22.81
N GLU A 58 -2.95 -12.29 23.90
CA GLU A 58 -2.76 -10.83 23.90
C GLU A 58 -1.59 -10.40 23.02
N TYR A 59 -0.51 -11.18 22.97
CA TYR A 59 0.60 -10.97 22.04
C TYR A 59 0.15 -11.08 20.58
N GLU A 60 -0.66 -12.08 20.22
CA GLU A 60 -1.21 -12.22 18.86
C GLU A 60 -2.10 -11.04 18.47
N LYS A 61 -2.98 -10.58 19.37
CA LYS A 61 -3.79 -9.37 19.15
C LYS A 61 -2.92 -8.13 18.98
N THR A 62 -1.87 -7.99 19.79
CA THR A 62 -0.94 -6.87 19.72
C THR A 62 -0.15 -6.88 18.41
N ALA A 63 0.35 -8.05 17.98
CA ALA A 63 1.09 -8.21 16.74
C ALA A 63 0.24 -7.85 15.51
N THR A 64 -1.03 -8.29 15.49
CA THR A 64 -1.97 -7.95 14.41
C THR A 64 -2.33 -6.46 14.38
N ALA A 65 -2.52 -5.84 15.55
CA ALA A 65 -2.74 -4.39 15.65
C ALA A 65 -1.53 -3.58 15.16
N LEU A 66 -0.31 -3.94 15.58
CA LEU A 66 0.92 -3.30 15.13
C LEU A 66 1.14 -3.41 13.62
N ASN A 67 0.85 -4.58 13.03
CA ASN A 67 0.95 -4.76 11.60
C ASN A 67 -0.04 -3.87 10.83
N THR A 68 -1.29 -3.80 11.32
CA THR A 68 -2.30 -2.90 10.75
C THR A 68 -1.85 -1.44 10.82
N GLN A 69 -1.31 -1.02 11.98
CA GLN A 69 -0.78 0.33 12.17
C GLN A 69 0.39 0.63 11.24
N ALA A 70 1.33 -0.31 11.07
CA ALA A 70 2.48 -0.13 10.17
C ALA A 70 2.03 0.07 8.71
N ILE A 71 0.99 -0.64 8.28
CA ILE A 71 0.40 -0.51 6.95
C ILE A 71 -0.28 0.84 6.80
N GLU A 72 -1.09 1.27 7.79
CA GLU A 72 -1.75 2.57 7.76
C GLU A 72 -0.74 3.73 7.72
N VAL A 73 0.32 3.67 8.54
CA VAL A 73 1.41 4.67 8.52
C VAL A 73 2.09 4.69 7.15
N THR A 74 2.44 3.53 6.59
CA THR A 74 3.07 3.46 5.27
C THR A 74 2.15 4.03 4.18
N PHE A 75 0.86 3.71 4.24
CA PHE A 75 -0.15 4.21 3.31
C PHE A 75 -0.29 5.74 3.38
N PHE A 76 -0.42 6.32 4.57
CA PHE A 76 -0.52 7.78 4.72
C PHE A 76 0.77 8.48 4.30
N ASN A 77 1.94 7.90 4.57
CA ASN A 77 3.21 8.43 4.05
C ASN A 77 3.23 8.44 2.52
N VAL A 78 2.67 7.42 1.86
CA VAL A 78 2.55 7.38 0.40
C VAL A 78 1.59 8.46 -0.12
N ILE A 79 0.48 8.72 0.57
CA ILE A 79 -0.42 9.84 0.25
C ILE A 79 0.31 11.18 0.39
N ASP A 80 1.05 11.38 1.47
CA ASP A 80 1.79 12.62 1.69
C ASP A 80 2.87 12.82 0.62
N LEU A 81 3.55 11.76 0.21
CA LEU A 81 4.47 11.80 -0.93
C LEU A 81 3.74 12.15 -2.22
N HIS A 82 2.55 11.58 -2.44
CA HIS A 82 1.74 11.88 -3.62
C HIS A 82 1.34 13.37 -3.67
N HIS A 83 0.90 13.95 -2.55
CA HIS A 83 0.61 15.38 -2.44
C HIS A 83 1.85 16.24 -2.69
N LYS A 84 2.99 15.90 -2.10
CA LYS A 84 4.25 16.61 -2.34
C LYS A 84 4.65 16.57 -3.81
N ILE A 85 4.48 15.44 -4.48
CA ILE A 85 4.75 15.32 -5.92
C ILE A 85 3.78 16.21 -6.70
N ALA A 86 2.48 16.17 -6.37
CA ALA A 86 1.46 17.00 -7.00
C ALA A 86 1.76 18.50 -6.86
N ASP A 87 2.23 18.93 -5.68
CA ASP A 87 2.60 20.33 -5.40
C ASP A 87 3.93 20.73 -6.06
N SER A 88 4.82 19.77 -6.31
CA SER A 88 6.10 19.98 -7.00
C SER A 88 6.02 19.94 -8.53
N LEU A 89 4.85 19.62 -9.09
CA LEU A 89 4.65 19.61 -10.54
C LEU A 89 5.01 20.98 -11.11
N GLU A 90 5.70 20.99 -12.24
CA GLU A 90 6.12 22.22 -12.89
C GLU A 90 5.96 22.09 -14.40
N LEU A 91 5.22 23.03 -14.97
CA LEU A 91 5.09 23.23 -16.40
C LEU A 91 5.69 24.60 -16.72
N ASP A 92 6.91 24.62 -17.27
CA ASP A 92 7.66 25.84 -17.57
C ASP A 92 7.96 25.93 -19.07
N LEU A 93 7.48 27.00 -19.69
CA LEU A 93 7.63 27.24 -21.13
C LEU A 93 9.09 27.42 -21.54
N SER A 94 9.91 27.97 -20.65
CA SER A 94 11.33 28.19 -20.91
C SER A 94 12.14 26.88 -20.94
N LYS A 95 11.67 25.83 -20.25
CA LYS A 95 12.29 24.49 -20.27
C LYS A 95 11.91 23.75 -21.55
N ILE A 96 10.68 23.92 -22.02
CA ILE A 96 10.20 23.40 -23.31
C ILE A 96 10.99 24.06 -24.46
N GLU A 97 11.19 25.38 -24.42
CA GLU A 97 11.95 26.13 -25.42
C GLU A 97 13.45 25.75 -25.44
N LYS A 98 14.08 25.49 -24.28
CA LYS A 98 15.49 25.09 -24.20
C LYS A 98 15.75 23.68 -24.74
N ALA A 99 14.82 22.75 -24.58
CA ALA A 99 14.89 21.43 -25.22
C ALA A 99 14.77 21.53 -26.75
N SER A 100 14.13 22.60 -27.25
CA SER A 100 13.83 22.81 -28.68
C SER A 100 14.94 23.46 -29.53
N LYS A 101 16.12 23.79 -28.97
CA LYS A 101 17.21 24.42 -29.75
C LYS A 101 17.79 23.55 -30.89
N ILE A 102 17.29 22.33 -31.08
CA ILE A 102 17.78 21.38 -32.09
C ILE A 102 16.77 21.10 -33.22
N GLU A 103 15.51 21.57 -33.20
CA GLU A 103 14.62 21.28 -34.34
C GLU A 103 13.60 22.38 -34.67
N LEU A 104 13.43 22.60 -35.98
CA LEU A 104 12.58 23.62 -36.64
C LEU A 104 11.07 23.33 -36.50
N ALA A 105 10.68 22.44 -35.61
CA ALA A 105 9.31 21.99 -35.39
C ALA A 105 8.92 22.37 -33.96
N LEU A 106 8.39 23.59 -33.81
CA LEU A 106 7.56 23.90 -32.64
C LEU A 106 6.42 22.88 -32.64
N THR A 107 6.43 21.94 -31.70
CA THR A 107 5.31 21.03 -31.48
C THR A 107 4.06 21.86 -31.21
N GLU A 108 2.88 21.38 -31.64
CA GLU A 108 1.61 22.06 -31.37
C GLU A 108 1.47 22.44 -29.88
N PHE A 109 2.06 21.63 -29.00
CA PHE A 109 2.22 21.90 -27.58
C PHE A 109 2.92 23.24 -27.32
N ALA A 110 4.18 23.40 -27.73
CA ALA A 110 4.94 24.64 -27.51
C ALA A 110 4.25 25.86 -28.14
N ASN A 111 3.69 25.71 -29.34
CA ASN A 111 2.96 26.79 -30.04
C ASN A 111 1.69 27.25 -29.30
N TYR A 112 0.90 26.30 -28.78
CA TYR A 112 -0.27 26.61 -27.98
C TYR A 112 0.10 27.46 -26.77
N TRP A 113 1.17 27.06 -26.07
CA TRP A 113 1.67 27.77 -24.90
C TRP A 113 2.29 29.13 -25.21
N LEU A 114 3.09 29.25 -26.27
CA LEU A 114 3.71 30.51 -26.69
C LEU A 114 2.66 31.60 -27.02
N LYS A 115 1.47 31.19 -27.46
CA LYS A 115 0.35 32.09 -27.72
C LYS A 115 -0.25 32.65 -26.42
N LYS A 116 -0.16 31.92 -25.31
CA LYS A 116 -0.66 32.28 -23.97
C LYS A 116 0.38 33.15 -23.23
N LYS A 117 0.68 34.32 -23.82
CA LYS A 117 1.79 35.27 -23.52
C LYS A 117 1.89 35.83 -22.08
N THR A 118 1.05 35.39 -21.13
CA THR A 118 0.86 36.05 -19.82
C THR A 118 1.40 35.28 -18.63
N VAL A 119 1.70 33.98 -18.75
CA VAL A 119 2.23 33.15 -17.66
C VAL A 119 3.33 32.23 -18.19
N ASN A 120 4.52 32.30 -17.60
CA ASN A 120 5.69 31.54 -18.06
C ASN A 120 5.83 30.17 -17.38
N SER A 121 5.21 29.96 -16.22
CA SER A 121 5.21 28.66 -15.55
C SER A 121 3.99 28.44 -14.67
N PHE A 122 3.58 27.19 -14.57
CA PHE A 122 2.55 26.70 -13.65
C PHE A 122 3.18 25.71 -12.68
N ILE A 123 2.84 25.85 -11.41
CA ILE A 123 3.37 25.01 -10.33
C ILE A 123 2.22 24.38 -9.58
N GLY A 124 2.33 23.08 -9.31
CA GLY A 124 1.37 22.33 -8.53
C GLY A 124 0.15 21.87 -9.34
N ARG A 125 -0.99 21.80 -8.67
CA ARG A 125 -2.27 21.35 -9.26
C ARG A 125 -2.78 22.16 -10.48
N PRO A 126 -2.49 23.47 -10.64
CA PRO A 126 -2.77 24.20 -11.88
C PRO A 126 -2.15 23.57 -13.14
N VAL A 127 -1.10 22.76 -13.03
CA VAL A 127 -0.53 22.06 -14.19
C VAL A 127 -1.55 21.14 -14.87
N PHE A 128 -2.45 20.50 -14.11
CA PHE A 128 -3.48 19.63 -14.68
C PHE A 128 -4.52 20.40 -15.51
N ASP A 129 -4.89 21.61 -15.06
CA ASP A 129 -5.77 22.51 -15.80
C ASP A 129 -5.21 22.85 -17.17
N GLU A 130 -3.95 23.27 -17.13
CA GLU A 130 -3.22 23.76 -18.27
C GLU A 130 -3.00 22.67 -19.32
N ILE A 131 -2.67 21.46 -18.87
CA ILE A 131 -2.60 20.30 -19.78
C ILE A 131 -3.98 20.01 -20.38
N LEU A 132 -5.05 19.97 -19.59
CA LEU A 132 -6.40 19.70 -20.12
C LEU A 132 -6.85 20.75 -21.13
N GLU A 133 -6.53 22.03 -20.90
CA GLU A 133 -6.85 23.12 -21.83
C GLU A 133 -6.09 22.97 -23.17
N TYR A 134 -4.82 22.57 -23.12
CA TYR A 134 -4.07 22.20 -24.32
C TYR A 134 -4.72 21.03 -25.06
N LEU A 135 -5.06 19.95 -24.34
CA LEU A 135 -5.67 18.76 -24.93
C LEU A 135 -7.00 19.08 -25.63
N SER A 136 -7.84 19.93 -25.03
CA SER A 136 -9.15 20.31 -25.58
C SER A 136 -9.12 21.47 -26.58
N SER A 137 -7.97 22.13 -26.77
CA SER A 137 -7.86 23.32 -27.61
C SER A 137 -8.27 23.07 -29.07
N SER A 138 -8.85 24.10 -29.71
CA SER A 138 -9.30 24.06 -31.11
C SER A 138 -10.35 22.97 -31.39
N ASP A 139 -11.29 22.76 -30.47
CA ASP A 139 -12.37 21.77 -30.56
C ASP A 139 -11.84 20.36 -30.90
N ALA A 140 -10.79 19.95 -30.18
CA ALA A 140 -10.09 18.71 -30.43
C ALA A 140 -11.02 17.48 -30.41
N SER A 141 -10.92 16.65 -31.44
CA SER A 141 -11.58 15.35 -31.45
C SER A 141 -10.93 14.39 -30.43
N PRO A 142 -11.62 13.31 -30.03
CA PRO A 142 -11.06 12.29 -29.14
C PRO A 142 -9.67 11.77 -29.57
N THR A 143 -9.45 11.58 -30.87
CA THR A 143 -8.17 11.11 -31.40
C THR A 143 -7.05 12.13 -31.18
N ILE A 144 -7.33 13.42 -31.40
CA ILE A 144 -6.38 14.52 -31.18
C ILE A 144 -6.06 14.67 -29.70
N VAL A 145 -7.04 14.47 -28.80
CA VAL A 145 -6.78 14.46 -27.35
C VAL A 145 -5.75 13.40 -26.98
N VAL A 146 -5.90 12.17 -27.50
CA VAL A 146 -4.96 11.08 -27.24
C VAL A 146 -3.60 11.33 -27.87
N GLU A 147 -3.55 11.83 -29.10
CA GLU A 147 -2.31 12.18 -29.80
C GLU A 147 -1.51 13.23 -29.02
N ARG A 148 -2.16 14.33 -28.64
CA ARG A 148 -1.55 15.41 -27.86
C ARG A 148 -1.06 14.95 -26.50
N TYR A 149 -1.82 14.10 -25.81
CA TYR A 149 -1.38 13.53 -24.54
C TYR A 149 -0.20 12.58 -24.75
N SER A 150 -0.19 11.82 -25.84
CA SER A 150 0.92 10.92 -26.20
C SER A 150 2.20 11.69 -26.47
N THR A 151 2.12 12.87 -27.11
CA THR A 151 3.27 13.80 -27.24
C THR A 151 3.81 14.21 -25.87
N ILE A 152 2.94 14.61 -24.93
CA ILE A 152 3.37 14.94 -23.56
C ILE A 152 4.02 13.73 -22.88
N GLN A 153 3.42 12.54 -23.03
CA GLN A 153 3.93 11.32 -22.41
C GLN A 153 5.32 10.93 -22.94
N ASN A 154 5.55 11.07 -24.25
CA ASN A 154 6.78 10.63 -24.92
C ASN A 154 7.90 11.69 -24.85
N GLU A 155 7.57 12.96 -25.03
CA GLU A 155 8.56 14.05 -25.14
C GLU A 155 8.72 14.83 -23.83
N HIS A 156 7.69 14.83 -23.00
CA HIS A 156 7.64 15.62 -21.76
C HIS A 156 7.19 14.80 -20.54
N ASN A 157 7.59 13.52 -20.50
CA ASN A 157 7.25 12.60 -19.40
C ASN A 157 7.61 13.14 -18.02
N TYR A 158 8.62 14.01 -17.93
CA TYR A 158 9.05 14.63 -16.69
C TYR A 158 7.94 15.45 -15.99
N ILE A 159 6.93 15.91 -16.73
CA ILE A 159 5.81 16.68 -16.17
C ILE A 159 4.90 15.77 -15.34
N LEU A 160 4.24 14.79 -15.95
CA LEU A 160 3.24 13.94 -15.25
C LEU A 160 3.72 12.53 -14.91
N GLY A 161 4.81 12.06 -15.50
CA GLY A 161 5.26 10.68 -15.41
C GLY A 161 5.63 10.26 -14.00
N HIS A 162 6.31 11.12 -13.23
CA HIS A 162 6.61 10.84 -11.82
C HIS A 162 5.35 10.79 -10.95
N TYR A 163 4.40 11.69 -11.20
CA TYR A 163 3.12 11.74 -10.49
C TYR A 163 2.30 10.47 -10.71
N PHE A 164 2.08 10.06 -11.97
CA PHE A 164 1.31 8.86 -12.29
C PHE A 164 2.02 7.57 -11.89
N ARG A 165 3.36 7.52 -12.00
CA ARG A 165 4.14 6.37 -11.51
C ARG A 165 4.00 6.22 -10.00
N ASN A 166 4.02 7.33 -9.24
CA ASN A 166 3.80 7.28 -7.80
C ASN A 166 2.37 6.80 -7.46
N LEU A 167 1.34 7.28 -8.16
CA LEU A 167 -0.03 6.82 -7.98
C LEU A 167 -0.18 5.32 -8.29
N TYR A 168 0.47 4.84 -9.36
CA TYR A 168 0.54 3.41 -9.69
C TYR A 168 1.21 2.60 -8.56
N GLN A 169 2.35 3.08 -8.04
CA GLN A 169 3.02 2.39 -6.92
C GLN A 169 2.17 2.40 -5.65
N ALA A 170 1.40 3.45 -5.39
CA ALA A 170 0.48 3.51 -4.26
C ALA A 170 -0.61 2.43 -4.36
N LEU A 171 -1.24 2.29 -5.53
CA LEU A 171 -2.21 1.23 -5.76
C LEU A 171 -1.58 -0.16 -5.73
N LYS A 172 -0.39 -0.33 -6.29
CA LYS A 172 0.34 -1.59 -6.25
C LYS A 172 0.72 -1.99 -4.83
N LEU A 173 1.10 -1.02 -3.99
CA LEU A 173 1.36 -1.26 -2.58
C LEU A 173 0.09 -1.78 -1.89
N ILE A 174 -1.05 -1.13 -2.08
CA ILE A 174 -2.35 -1.58 -1.55
C ILE A 174 -2.67 -3.00 -2.02
N ASP A 175 -2.48 -3.27 -3.32
CA ASP A 175 -2.83 -4.54 -3.96
C ASP A 175 -1.95 -5.71 -3.53
N SER A 176 -0.64 -5.46 -3.38
CA SER A 176 0.39 -6.47 -3.13
C SER A 176 0.31 -7.17 -1.77
N HIS A 177 -0.43 -6.60 -0.81
CA HIS A 177 -0.59 -7.23 0.50
C HIS A 177 -1.36 -8.54 0.39
N LYS A 178 -0.87 -9.59 1.05
CA LYS A 178 -1.57 -10.87 1.11
C LYS A 178 -2.87 -10.75 1.91
N LYS A 179 -3.86 -11.58 1.59
CA LYS A 179 -5.22 -11.54 2.17
C LYS A 179 -5.27 -11.82 3.68
N ASP A 180 -4.32 -12.61 4.18
CA ASP A 180 -4.11 -12.90 5.60
C ASP A 180 -3.58 -11.68 6.38
N ILE A 181 -2.97 -10.72 5.68
CA ILE A 181 -2.41 -9.50 6.27
C ILE A 181 -3.37 -8.31 6.10
N VAL A 182 -3.89 -8.10 4.89
CA VAL A 182 -4.87 -7.04 4.60
C VAL A 182 -6.09 -7.64 3.93
N THR A 183 -7.25 -7.49 4.57
CA THR A 183 -8.53 -7.90 4.00
C THR A 183 -8.85 -7.10 2.75
N GLU A 184 -9.58 -7.69 1.79
CA GLU A 184 -10.04 -6.99 0.59
C GLU A 184 -10.87 -5.74 0.91
N LYS A 185 -11.61 -5.77 2.03
CA LYS A 185 -12.33 -4.61 2.55
C LYS A 185 -11.39 -3.45 2.88
N ASN A 186 -10.26 -3.73 3.54
CA ASN A 186 -9.27 -2.71 3.88
C ASN A 186 -8.53 -2.21 2.64
N LYS A 187 -8.21 -3.07 1.68
CA LYS A 187 -7.64 -2.63 0.39
C LYS A 187 -8.56 -1.64 -0.32
N ARG A 188 -9.85 -1.96 -0.42
CA ARG A 188 -10.87 -1.06 -0.99
C ARG A 188 -11.04 0.22 -0.18
N LYS A 189 -10.98 0.16 1.16
CA LYS A 189 -10.96 1.34 2.04
C LYS A 189 -9.79 2.27 1.67
N TYR A 190 -8.57 1.74 1.62
CA TYR A 190 -7.38 2.54 1.30
C TYR A 190 -7.42 3.11 -0.11
N ALA A 191 -7.82 2.31 -1.11
CA ALA A 191 -7.95 2.80 -2.47
C ALA A 191 -9.03 3.89 -2.61
N SER A 192 -10.15 3.78 -1.87
CA SER A 192 -11.17 4.83 -1.80
C SER A 192 -10.66 6.13 -1.18
N ILE A 193 -9.81 6.05 -0.13
CA ILE A 193 -9.18 7.24 0.48
C ILE A 193 -8.19 7.88 -0.49
N LEU A 194 -7.39 7.07 -1.19
CA LEU A 194 -6.47 7.56 -2.22
C LEU A 194 -7.24 8.23 -3.37
N ARG A 195 -8.32 7.59 -3.83
CA ARG A 195 -9.22 8.13 -4.86
C ARG A 195 -9.78 9.51 -4.47
N SER A 196 -10.14 9.72 -3.20
CA SER A 196 -10.68 11.00 -2.75
C SER A 196 -9.66 12.15 -2.72
N GLN A 197 -8.36 11.86 -2.87
CA GLN A 197 -7.32 12.89 -2.96
C GLN A 197 -7.15 13.45 -4.38
N LEU A 198 -7.76 12.80 -5.38
CA LEU A 198 -7.64 13.16 -6.79
C LEU A 198 -8.79 14.11 -7.18
N SER A 199 -8.44 15.25 -7.78
CA SER A 199 -9.41 16.14 -8.40
C SER A 199 -10.01 15.52 -9.67
N SER A 200 -11.15 16.06 -10.13
CA SER A 200 -11.77 15.62 -11.39
C SER A 200 -10.82 15.75 -12.59
N LYS A 201 -9.92 16.74 -12.56
CA LYS A 201 -8.91 17.00 -13.62
C LYS A 201 -7.81 15.94 -13.60
N GLU A 202 -7.33 15.58 -12.42
CA GLU A 202 -6.40 14.45 -12.23
C GLU A 202 -7.03 13.15 -12.70
N LEU A 203 -8.30 12.89 -12.38
CA LEU A 203 -9.02 11.71 -12.86
C LEU A 203 -9.19 11.68 -14.38
N ALA A 204 -9.43 12.84 -15.02
CA ALA A 204 -9.54 12.94 -16.47
C ALA A 204 -8.20 12.66 -17.17
N LEU A 205 -7.10 13.19 -16.64
CA LEU A 205 -5.77 12.90 -17.18
C LEU A 205 -5.32 11.47 -16.87
N LEU A 206 -5.67 10.93 -15.69
CA LEU A 206 -5.45 9.53 -15.35
C LEU A 206 -6.18 8.58 -16.31
N PHE A 207 -7.40 8.94 -16.72
CA PHE A 207 -8.13 8.23 -17.76
C PHE A 207 -7.30 8.22 -19.05
N VAL A 208 -6.92 9.37 -19.59
CA VAL A 208 -6.15 9.39 -20.86
C VAL A 208 -4.81 8.65 -20.73
N ASN A 209 -4.12 8.80 -19.60
CA ASN A 209 -2.84 8.14 -19.32
C ASN A 209 -2.91 6.60 -19.39
N CYS A 210 -4.03 6.03 -18.95
CA CYS A 210 -4.21 4.59 -18.86
C CYS A 210 -4.94 3.99 -20.08
N LEU A 211 -5.19 4.78 -21.13
CA LEU A 211 -5.65 4.25 -22.40
C LEU A 211 -4.60 3.32 -23.02
N GLU A 212 -5.08 2.37 -23.80
CA GLU A 212 -4.22 1.43 -24.50
C GLU A 212 -3.25 2.14 -25.44
N GLY A 213 -1.96 1.79 -25.35
CA GLY A 213 -0.91 2.37 -26.19
C GLY A 213 -0.37 3.72 -25.70
N VAL A 214 -0.82 4.24 -24.55
CA VAL A 214 -0.38 5.55 -24.04
C VAL A 214 0.76 5.45 -23.03
N SER A 215 0.52 4.95 -21.82
CA SER A 215 1.55 4.93 -20.76
C SER A 215 2.14 3.56 -20.47
N ASP A 216 1.35 2.49 -20.54
CA ASP A 216 1.78 1.14 -20.20
C ASP A 216 0.95 0.09 -20.96
N SER A 217 1.29 -1.19 -20.77
CA SER A 217 0.54 -2.31 -21.36
C SER A 217 -0.79 -2.60 -20.65
N GLY A 218 -1.28 -1.72 -19.76
CA GLY A 218 -2.56 -1.86 -19.05
C GLY A 218 -2.47 -2.38 -17.61
N GLN A 219 -1.27 -2.46 -17.02
CA GLN A 219 -1.10 -2.89 -15.63
C GLN A 219 -1.71 -1.87 -14.68
N PHE A 220 -1.50 -0.58 -14.93
CA PHE A 220 -2.11 0.50 -14.17
C PHE A 220 -3.62 0.52 -14.38
N LYS A 221 -4.09 0.37 -15.63
CA LYS A 221 -5.52 0.26 -15.96
C LYS A 221 -6.21 -0.86 -15.17
N ASN A 222 -5.59 -2.03 -15.04
CA ASN A 222 -6.16 -3.14 -14.25
C ASN A 222 -6.35 -2.79 -12.76
N LEU A 223 -5.45 -2.02 -12.17
CA LEU A 223 -5.60 -1.52 -10.79
C LEU A 223 -6.73 -0.49 -10.71
N LEU A 224 -6.87 0.40 -11.71
CA LEU A 224 -7.98 1.34 -11.76
C LEU A 224 -9.34 0.62 -11.81
N ILE A 225 -9.42 -0.49 -12.56
CA ILE A 225 -10.62 -1.32 -12.66
C ILE A 225 -10.89 -2.05 -11.34
N GLU A 226 -9.88 -2.69 -10.75
CA GLU A 226 -10.04 -3.42 -9.47
C GLU A 226 -10.62 -2.53 -8.37
N TYR A 227 -10.07 -1.32 -8.24
CA TYR A 227 -10.40 -0.40 -7.17
C TYR A 227 -11.41 0.69 -7.55
N SER A 228 -11.97 0.62 -8.75
CA SER A 228 -12.95 1.59 -9.26
C SER A 228 -12.44 3.04 -9.15
N MET A 229 -11.19 3.27 -9.52
CA MET A 229 -10.50 4.56 -9.30
C MET A 229 -11.16 5.74 -10.01
N LEU A 230 -11.93 5.49 -11.07
CA LEU A 230 -12.61 6.51 -11.87
C LEU A 230 -14.08 6.73 -11.46
N GLU A 231 -14.54 6.17 -10.34
CA GLU A 231 -15.94 6.22 -9.89
C GLU A 231 -16.51 7.65 -9.78
N HIS A 232 -15.67 8.65 -9.46
CA HIS A 232 -16.09 10.04 -9.30
C HIS A 232 -15.61 10.94 -10.45
N LEU A 233 -15.18 10.37 -11.57
CA LEU A 233 -14.88 11.14 -12.78
C LEU A 233 -16.20 11.71 -13.33
N PRO A 234 -16.35 13.04 -13.45
CA PRO A 234 -17.53 13.63 -14.08
C PRO A 234 -17.52 13.32 -15.58
N ILE A 235 -18.57 12.66 -16.07
CA ILE A 235 -18.73 12.33 -17.49
C ILE A 235 -20.07 12.86 -17.97
N LYS A 236 -20.07 13.67 -19.04
CA LYS A 236 -21.29 14.18 -19.67
C LYS A 236 -21.30 13.82 -21.16
N LYS A 237 -22.33 13.11 -21.61
CA LYS A 237 -22.53 12.89 -23.05
C LYS A 237 -22.91 14.22 -23.73
N VAL A 238 -22.15 14.62 -24.74
CA VAL A 238 -22.40 15.83 -25.55
C VAL A 238 -22.95 15.43 -26.92
N SER A 239 -22.38 14.41 -27.54
CA SER A 239 -22.84 13.81 -28.80
C SER A 239 -22.60 12.29 -28.77
N ASP A 240 -22.89 11.57 -29.85
CA ASP A 240 -22.59 10.13 -29.92
C ASP A 240 -21.09 9.83 -29.94
N ASP A 241 -20.29 10.75 -30.50
CA ASP A 241 -18.84 10.64 -30.62
C ASP A 241 -18.09 11.43 -29.53
N CYS A 242 -18.80 12.09 -28.63
CA CYS A 242 -18.20 12.93 -27.59
C CYS A 242 -18.81 12.76 -26.21
N TYR A 243 -18.00 12.23 -25.30
CA TYR A 243 -18.21 12.23 -23.85
C TYR A 243 -17.21 13.18 -23.22
N LEU A 244 -17.72 14.24 -22.59
CA LEU A 244 -16.91 15.26 -21.93
C LEU A 244 -16.49 14.79 -20.55
N LEU A 245 -15.19 14.60 -20.34
CA LEU A 245 -14.60 14.27 -19.05
C LEU A 245 -14.21 15.53 -18.30
N ALA A 246 -14.59 15.62 -17.02
CA ALA A 246 -14.31 16.75 -16.14
C ALA A 246 -14.73 18.14 -16.71
N GLY A 247 -15.63 18.16 -17.70
CA GLY A 247 -16.06 19.39 -18.36
C GLY A 247 -15.08 19.95 -19.40
N THR A 248 -13.98 19.26 -19.72
CA THR A 248 -12.88 19.81 -20.54
C THR A 248 -12.59 19.00 -21.80
N ILE A 249 -12.20 17.73 -21.67
CA ILE A 249 -11.75 16.91 -22.80
C ILE A 249 -12.84 15.98 -23.33
N CYS A 250 -12.89 15.82 -24.64
CA CYS A 250 -13.82 14.94 -25.33
C CYS A 250 -13.19 13.56 -25.54
N VAL A 251 -13.89 12.49 -25.18
CA VAL A 251 -13.49 11.10 -25.47
C VAL A 251 -14.62 10.32 -26.12
N ASP A 252 -14.29 9.29 -26.88
CA ASP A 252 -15.31 8.46 -27.54
C ASP A 252 -15.78 7.29 -26.65
N LYS A 253 -16.81 6.58 -27.13
CA LYS A 253 -17.38 5.42 -26.44
C LYS A 253 -16.41 4.23 -26.39
N ALA A 254 -15.52 4.08 -27.38
CA ALA A 254 -14.57 2.97 -27.43
C ALA A 254 -13.49 3.12 -26.35
N MET A 255 -13.01 4.35 -26.12
CA MET A 255 -12.10 4.71 -25.03
C MET A 255 -12.72 4.37 -23.66
N LEU A 256 -13.98 4.76 -23.43
CA LEU A 256 -14.68 4.39 -22.19
C LEU A 256 -14.84 2.87 -22.03
N ALA A 257 -15.06 2.14 -23.12
CA ALA A 257 -15.23 0.70 -23.09
C ALA A 257 -13.96 -0.05 -22.65
N GLN A 258 -12.77 0.55 -22.82
CA GLN A 258 -11.49 -0.04 -22.39
C GLN A 258 -11.40 -0.29 -20.87
N TYR A 259 -12.21 0.40 -20.06
CA TYR A 259 -12.22 0.29 -18.59
C TYR A 259 -13.25 -0.70 -18.05
N ARG A 260 -13.97 -1.41 -18.91
CA ARG A 260 -15.01 -2.37 -18.47
C ARG A 260 -14.42 -3.65 -17.88
N ASN A 261 -13.37 -4.16 -18.50
CA ASN A 261 -12.79 -5.46 -18.18
C ASN A 261 -11.27 -5.34 -18.03
N LYS A 262 -10.72 -6.10 -17.09
CA LYS A 262 -9.27 -6.20 -16.93
C LYS A 262 -8.65 -6.89 -18.14
N ILE A 263 -7.44 -6.47 -18.47
CA ILE A 263 -6.59 -7.15 -19.45
C ILE A 263 -6.01 -8.40 -18.77
N ASP A 264 -6.16 -9.55 -19.40
CA ASP A 264 -5.52 -10.79 -18.94
C ASP A 264 -4.08 -10.84 -19.46
N PHE A 265 -3.14 -11.00 -18.53
CA PHE A 265 -1.71 -11.09 -18.81
C PHE A 265 -1.19 -12.53 -18.73
N SER A 266 -2.05 -13.52 -18.46
CA SER A 266 -1.67 -14.92 -18.21
C SER A 266 -0.95 -15.61 -19.39
N GLY A 267 -1.10 -15.10 -20.62
CA GLY A 267 -0.43 -15.58 -21.83
C GLY A 267 0.77 -14.75 -22.33
N LEU A 268 1.13 -13.66 -21.66
CA LEU A 268 2.27 -12.83 -22.04
C LEU A 268 3.55 -13.34 -21.36
N ASP A 269 4.54 -13.71 -22.15
CA ASP A 269 5.82 -14.22 -21.66
C ASP A 269 6.68 -13.07 -21.10
N PHE A 270 6.46 -12.76 -19.83
CA PHE A 270 7.24 -11.79 -19.07
C PHE A 270 8.68 -12.30 -18.76
N GLN A 271 9.15 -13.42 -19.31
CA GLN A 271 10.53 -13.88 -19.15
C GLN A 271 11.51 -13.33 -20.20
N LYS A 272 11.02 -12.62 -21.22
CA LYS A 272 11.87 -11.94 -22.22
C LYS A 272 12.28 -10.52 -21.84
N TYR A 273 12.55 -10.26 -20.55
CA TYR A 273 13.11 -8.97 -20.14
C TYR A 273 14.57 -9.07 -19.77
N TYR A 274 15.29 -8.01 -20.10
CA TYR A 274 16.66 -7.84 -19.69
C TYR A 274 16.73 -7.68 -18.17
N SER A 275 17.23 -8.70 -17.48
CA SER A 275 17.38 -8.69 -16.02
C SER A 275 18.52 -7.77 -15.54
N GLY A 276 18.56 -7.45 -14.24
CA GLY A 276 19.56 -6.54 -13.65
C GLY A 276 18.97 -5.18 -13.27
N ALA A 277 19.77 -4.12 -13.33
CA ALA A 277 19.34 -2.77 -12.92
C ALA A 277 18.14 -2.23 -13.72
N PHE A 278 17.91 -2.77 -14.92
CA PHE A 278 16.82 -2.38 -15.80
C PHE A 278 15.53 -3.19 -15.59
N GLY A 279 15.57 -4.28 -14.82
CA GLY A 279 14.39 -5.03 -14.39
C GLY A 279 13.51 -5.55 -15.53
N LYS A 280 12.39 -4.86 -15.78
CA LYS A 280 11.40 -5.18 -16.83
C LYS A 280 11.26 -4.05 -17.86
N ASN A 281 12.30 -3.23 -18.02
CA ASN A 281 12.28 -2.16 -19.02
C ASN A 281 12.15 -2.76 -20.42
N THR A 282 11.04 -2.44 -21.10
CA THR A 282 10.72 -2.91 -22.46
C THR A 282 11.60 -2.29 -23.53
N ASP A 283 12.22 -1.15 -23.24
CA ASP A 283 13.05 -0.42 -24.19
C ASP A 283 14.44 -1.04 -24.33
N ILE A 284 14.78 -2.01 -23.48
CA ILE A 284 16.04 -2.72 -23.54
C ILE A 284 15.84 -4.04 -24.25
N PRO A 285 16.53 -4.26 -25.39
CA PRO A 285 16.51 -5.53 -26.08
C PRO A 285 16.89 -6.67 -25.13
N TYR A 286 16.12 -7.75 -25.16
CA TYR A 286 16.37 -8.94 -24.34
C TYR A 286 17.78 -9.54 -24.56
N LYS A 287 18.31 -9.39 -25.78
CA LYS A 287 19.69 -9.73 -26.13
C LYS A 287 20.46 -8.45 -26.45
N LEU A 288 21.39 -8.10 -25.58
CA LEU A 288 22.48 -7.19 -25.90
C LEU A 288 23.65 -8.09 -26.29
N ASP A 289 23.71 -8.46 -27.58
CA ASP A 289 24.90 -9.14 -28.15
C ASP A 289 26.03 -8.12 -28.38
#